data_AF-A0A1F3JPB4-F1
#
_entry.id   AF-A0A1F3JPB4-F1
#
_cell.length_a   1.000
_cell.length_b   1.000
_cell.length_c   1.000
_cell.angle_alpha   90.00
_cell.angle_beta   90.00
_cell.angle_gamma   90.00
#
_symmetry.space_group_name_H-M   'P 1'
#
loop_
_entity.id
_entity.type
_entity.pdbx_description
1 polymer ?
#
loop_
_entity_poly.entity_id
_entity_poly.type
_entity_poly.pdbx_seq_one_letter_code
_entity_poly.pdbx_strand_id
1 'polypeptide(L)'
;MLLGSIFKVMHWPGANVLLTLAIFIFSFLFLPSALVSDYKSQEEQRYKWLHIVTFLVFFIVFIGALFKIMHWPGAGMFLVIGIPLPFILFLPVYLYQTRKDKKNTSLNFMGIMFGLIFLAVFSVLLSLNVSKSILDTISINIFNNKQLCLSLNDENSSISNDISQKSDELFNYIENIKNEILVASDNKNMNNDSCKIIYNSDDTEISYLILYRKNGIGELSALKTKIADYKNKVLACDKIDDMQRKLVNSLFDVDDNTRNYTETWEQRQFPSNHLIITLDALTRIQTNVRLVENVLND
;
A
#
# COMPACT_ATOMS: atom_id res chain seq x y z
N MET A 1 -14.94 20.82 -1.75
CA MET A 1 -14.21 19.76 -1.05
C MET A 1 -14.93 18.41 -1.14
N LEU A 2 -16.16 18.28 -0.63
CA LEU A 2 -16.94 17.02 -0.67
C LEU A 2 -16.96 16.32 -2.04
N LEU A 3 -17.29 17.04 -3.11
CA LEU A 3 -17.33 16.48 -4.47
C LEU A 3 -15.95 15.95 -4.92
N GLY A 4 -14.87 16.67 -4.59
CA GLY A 4 -13.50 16.24 -4.85
C GLY A 4 -13.09 15.01 -4.05
N SER A 5 -13.52 14.91 -2.80
CA SER A 5 -13.30 13.73 -1.96
C SER A 5 -14.03 12.51 -2.53
N ILE A 6 -15.28 12.66 -2.97
CA ILE A 6 -16.04 11.57 -3.61
C ILE A 6 -15.34 11.12 -4.89
N PHE A 7 -14.94 12.04 -5.76
CA PHE A 7 -14.24 11.70 -7.01
C PHE A 7 -12.92 10.98 -6.74
N LYS A 8 -12.22 11.35 -5.66
CA LYS A 8 -10.97 10.69 -5.27
C LYS A 8 -11.21 9.27 -4.76
N VAL A 9 -12.26 9.04 -3.98
CA VAL A 9 -12.65 7.70 -3.53
C VAL A 9 -13.13 6.83 -4.70
N MET A 10 -13.86 7.42 -5.65
CA MET A 10 -14.38 6.73 -6.84
C MET A 10 -13.34 6.60 -7.97
N HIS A 11 -12.10 7.05 -7.79
CA HIS A 11 -11.03 7.05 -8.80
C HIS A 11 -11.40 7.75 -10.12
N TRP A 12 -12.33 8.71 -10.08
CA TRP A 12 -12.78 9.42 -11.28
C TRP A 12 -11.75 10.44 -11.78
N PRO A 13 -11.66 10.64 -13.11
CA PRO A 13 -10.72 11.60 -13.69
C PRO A 13 -11.02 13.02 -13.19
N GLY A 14 -9.97 13.80 -12.93
CA GLY A 14 -10.08 15.19 -12.45
C GLY A 14 -10.26 15.35 -10.93
N ALA A 15 -10.33 14.26 -10.15
CA ALA A 15 -10.42 14.32 -8.68
C ALA A 15 -9.35 15.21 -8.03
N ASN A 16 -8.11 15.06 -8.49
CA ASN A 16 -6.95 15.80 -7.99
C ASN A 16 -7.07 17.30 -8.25
N VAL A 17 -7.54 17.69 -9.45
CA VAL A 17 -7.70 19.10 -9.83
C VAL A 17 -8.82 19.73 -9.00
N LEU A 18 -9.96 19.05 -8.90
CA LEU A 18 -11.12 19.55 -8.16
C LEU A 18 -10.80 19.72 -6.66
N LEU A 19 -10.06 18.78 -6.08
CA LEU A 19 -9.66 18.84 -4.67
C LEU A 19 -8.64 19.95 -4.43
N THR A 20 -7.64 20.08 -5.29
CA THR A 20 -6.64 21.16 -5.21
C THR A 20 -7.29 22.53 -5.29
N LEU A 21 -8.17 22.73 -6.29
CA LEU A 21 -8.87 23.98 -6.49
C LEU A 21 -9.81 24.30 -5.31
N ALA A 22 -10.50 23.30 -4.76
CA ALA A 22 -11.33 23.48 -3.59
C ALA A 22 -10.54 23.89 -2.33
N ILE A 23 -9.40 23.23 -2.06
CA ILE A 23 -8.56 23.62 -0.91
C ILE A 23 -7.91 24.98 -1.14
N PHE A 24 -7.47 25.26 -2.37
CA PHE A 24 -6.89 26.55 -2.71
C PHE A 24 -7.87 27.70 -2.48
N ILE A 25 -9.10 27.60 -3.00
CA ILE A 25 -10.15 28.60 -2.77
C ILE A 25 -10.46 28.73 -1.27
N PHE A 26 -10.54 27.62 -0.55
CA PHE A 26 -10.82 27.65 0.88
C PHE A 26 -9.70 28.36 1.67
N SER A 27 -8.44 28.02 1.41
CA SER A 27 -7.29 28.55 2.15
C SER A 27 -6.93 29.98 1.78
N PHE A 28 -7.04 30.37 0.50
CA PHE A 28 -6.57 31.67 0.02
C PHE A 28 -7.69 32.70 -0.17
N LEU A 29 -8.95 32.30 -0.32
CA LEU A 29 -10.07 33.23 -0.51
C LEU A 29 -11.00 33.22 0.72
N PHE A 30 -11.49 32.05 1.10
CA PHE A 30 -12.47 31.95 2.18
C PHE A 30 -11.87 32.28 3.56
N LEU A 31 -10.76 31.66 3.95
CA LEU A 31 -10.14 31.90 5.26
C LEU A 31 -9.74 33.37 5.49
N PRO A 32 -9.08 34.07 4.53
CA PRO A 32 -8.79 35.49 4.70
C PRO A 32 -10.05 36.36 4.74
N SER A 33 -11.07 36.03 3.93
CA SER A 33 -12.34 36.74 3.94
C SER A 33 -13.07 36.58 5.28
N ALA A 34 -13.07 35.37 5.84
CA ALA A 34 -13.65 35.09 7.15
C ALA A 34 -12.91 35.87 8.25
N LEU A 35 -11.56 35.89 8.21
CA LEU A 35 -10.75 36.68 9.14
C LEU A 35 -11.12 38.18 9.08
N VAL A 36 -11.24 38.74 7.88
CA VAL A 36 -11.60 40.16 7.70
C VAL A 36 -13.02 40.45 8.18
N SER A 37 -13.97 39.54 7.90
CA SER A 37 -15.36 39.67 8.35
C SER A 37 -15.44 39.66 9.87
N ASP A 38 -14.83 38.67 10.51
CA ASP A 38 -14.81 38.53 11.97
C ASP A 38 -14.11 39.72 12.63
N TYR A 39 -13.03 40.22 12.02
CA TYR A 39 -12.32 41.40 12.53
C TYR A 39 -13.17 42.67 12.47
N LYS A 40 -14.05 42.81 11.47
CA LYS A 40 -14.95 43.96 11.32
C LYS A 40 -16.18 43.89 12.23
N SER A 41 -16.65 42.69 12.58
CA SER A 41 -17.84 42.51 13.40
C SER A 41 -17.60 42.58 14.91
N GLN A 42 -16.35 42.62 15.36
CA GLN A 42 -15.99 42.60 16.78
C GLN A 42 -15.88 44.03 17.34
N GLU A 43 -16.76 44.38 18.28
CA GLU A 43 -16.74 45.67 18.98
C GLU A 43 -15.54 45.81 19.93
N GLU A 44 -15.09 44.71 20.54
CA GLU A 44 -13.91 44.68 21.41
C GLU A 44 -12.69 44.06 20.70
N GLN A 45 -11.56 44.77 20.74
CA GLN A 45 -10.29 44.29 20.16
C GLN A 45 -9.67 43.08 20.89
N ARG A 46 -10.34 42.55 21.92
CA ARG A 46 -9.82 41.53 22.83
C ARG A 46 -9.50 40.21 22.14
N TYR A 47 -10.22 39.84 21.08
CA TYR A 47 -10.06 38.55 20.39
C TYR A 47 -9.18 38.57 19.13
N LYS A 48 -8.59 39.72 18.79
CA LYS A 48 -7.81 39.91 17.54
C LYS A 48 -6.70 38.86 17.37
N TRP A 49 -5.92 38.62 18.42
CA TRP A 49 -4.83 37.65 18.39
C TRP A 49 -5.30 36.22 18.16
N LEU A 50 -6.45 35.83 18.73
CA LEU A 50 -7.00 34.51 18.53
C LEU A 50 -7.42 34.31 17.08
N HIS A 51 -8.07 35.27 16.43
CA HIS A 51 -8.43 35.14 15.03
C HIS A 51 -7.20 35.01 14.11
N ILE A 52 -6.14 35.79 14.34
CA ILE A 52 -4.89 35.70 13.57
C ILE A 52 -4.21 34.35 13.76
N VAL A 53 -4.07 33.90 15.01
CA VAL A 53 -3.49 32.59 15.35
C VAL A 53 -4.31 31.46 14.72
N THR A 54 -5.64 31.55 14.81
CA THR A 54 -6.57 30.57 14.26
C THR A 54 -6.40 30.48 12.75
N PHE A 55 -6.38 31.62 12.05
CA PHE A 55 -6.12 31.69 10.62
C PHE A 55 -4.81 30.99 10.25
N LEU A 56 -3.71 31.34 10.93
CA LEU A 56 -2.38 30.80 10.63
C LEU A 56 -2.32 29.28 10.83
N VAL A 57 -2.86 28.80 11.96
CA VAL A 57 -2.89 27.37 12.29
C VAL A 57 -3.72 26.59 11.26
N PHE A 58 -4.94 27.05 10.95
CA PHE A 58 -5.78 26.39 9.94
C PHE A 58 -5.15 26.43 8.55
N PHE A 59 -4.56 27.56 8.16
CA PHE A 59 -3.91 27.70 6.86
C PHE A 59 -2.78 26.67 6.68
N ILE A 60 -1.88 26.54 7.66
CA ILE A 60 -0.78 25.55 7.62
C ILE A 60 -1.34 24.12 7.60
N VAL A 61 -2.34 23.84 8.44
CA VAL A 61 -3.01 22.53 8.51
C VAL A 61 -3.63 22.12 7.17
N PHE A 62 -4.39 23.01 6.53
CA PHE A 62 -5.07 22.71 5.27
C PHE A 62 -4.09 22.57 4.11
N ILE A 63 -3.02 23.37 4.08
CA ILE A 63 -1.95 23.20 3.09
C ILE A 63 -1.20 21.88 3.32
N GLY A 64 -0.88 21.53 4.56
CA GLY A 64 -0.25 20.25 4.87
C GLY A 64 -1.11 19.06 4.47
N ALA A 65 -2.41 19.13 4.74
CA ALA A 65 -3.37 18.12 4.30
C ALA A 65 -3.44 18.03 2.76
N LEU A 66 -3.44 19.16 2.04
CA LEU A 66 -3.41 19.19 0.58
C LEU A 66 -2.17 18.49 0.03
N PHE A 67 -0.98 18.85 0.54
CA PHE A 67 0.28 18.21 0.14
C PHE A 67 0.23 16.71 0.38
N LYS A 68 -0.38 16.30 1.51
CA LYS A 68 -0.53 14.89 1.82
C LYS A 68 -1.43 14.16 0.85
N ILE A 69 -2.63 14.70 0.60
CA ILE A 69 -3.61 14.12 -0.31
C ILE A 69 -3.06 14.05 -1.75
N MET A 70 -2.28 15.05 -2.14
CA MET A 70 -1.69 15.16 -3.48
C MET A 70 -0.36 14.42 -3.63
N HIS A 71 0.16 13.79 -2.57
CA HIS A 71 1.46 13.10 -2.56
C HIS A 71 2.64 13.99 -2.99
N TRP A 72 2.54 15.29 -2.73
CA TRP A 72 3.58 16.22 -3.08
C TRP A 72 4.77 16.12 -2.11
N PRO A 73 6.00 16.40 -2.58
CA PRO A 73 7.19 16.38 -1.73
C PRO A 73 7.04 17.36 -0.57
N GLY A 74 7.53 16.98 0.61
CA GLY A 74 7.44 17.80 1.82
C GLY A 74 6.16 17.63 2.65
N ALA A 75 5.19 16.83 2.19
CA ALA A 75 3.95 16.56 2.95
C ALA A 75 4.19 16.07 4.38
N GLY A 76 5.21 15.21 4.58
CA GLY A 76 5.58 14.71 5.91
C GLY A 76 6.01 15.83 6.85
N MET A 77 6.84 16.76 6.37
CA MET A 77 7.31 17.91 7.17
C MET A 77 6.14 18.81 7.57
N PHE A 78 5.23 19.11 6.65
CA PHE A 78 4.03 19.90 6.96
C PHE A 78 3.11 19.21 7.97
N LEU A 79 2.97 17.88 7.95
CA LEU A 79 2.17 17.17 8.96
C LEU A 79 2.84 17.19 10.34
N VAL A 80 4.16 16.97 10.39
CA VAL A 80 4.92 17.00 11.65
C VAL A 80 4.83 18.37 12.33
N ILE A 81 4.82 19.45 11.54
CA ILE A 81 4.65 20.81 12.06
C ILE A 81 3.16 21.14 12.31
N GLY A 82 2.27 20.72 11.42
CA GLY A 82 0.84 21.03 11.45
C GLY A 82 0.08 20.38 12.59
N ILE A 83 0.44 19.17 12.99
CA ILE A 83 -0.20 18.44 14.09
C ILE A 83 -0.04 19.14 15.46
N PRO A 84 1.17 19.56 15.89
CA PRO A 84 1.34 20.20 17.19
C PRO A 84 0.83 21.64 17.23
N LEU A 85 0.73 22.33 16.09
CA LEU A 85 0.35 23.75 16.03
C LEU A 85 -0.99 24.09 16.71
N PRO A 86 -2.09 23.32 16.51
CA PRO A 86 -3.32 23.55 17.26
C PRO A 86 -3.18 23.41 18.78
N PHE A 87 -2.31 22.52 19.26
CA PHE A 87 -2.13 22.26 20.70
C PHE A 87 -1.19 23.26 21.37
N ILE A 88 -0.14 23.67 20.67
CA ILE A 88 0.90 24.56 21.22
C ILE A 88 0.53 26.04 21.04
N LEU A 89 -0.22 26.38 19.98
CA LEU A 89 -0.47 27.76 19.59
C LEU A 89 -1.94 28.15 19.71
N PHE A 90 -2.85 27.42 19.06
CA PHE A 90 -4.28 27.74 19.11
C PHE A 90 -4.87 27.52 20.51
N LEU A 91 -4.69 26.34 21.11
CA LEU A 91 -5.30 25.97 22.38
C LEU A 91 -4.90 26.92 23.54
N PRO A 92 -3.61 27.28 23.74
CA PRO A 92 -3.25 28.16 24.85
C PRO A 92 -3.77 29.58 24.67
N VAL A 93 -3.74 30.10 23.44
CA VAL A 93 -4.28 31.44 23.11
C VAL A 93 -5.80 31.46 23.29
N TYR A 94 -6.47 30.40 22.83
CA TYR A 94 -7.91 30.22 22.99
C TYR A 94 -8.30 30.25 24.46
N LEU A 95 -7.71 29.36 25.28
CA LEU A 95 -8.01 29.26 26.71
C LEU A 95 -7.67 30.55 27.46
N TYR A 96 -6.56 31.22 27.12
CA TYR A 96 -6.16 32.46 27.77
C TYR A 96 -7.18 33.59 27.54
N GLN A 97 -7.68 33.73 26.31
CA GLN A 97 -8.65 34.79 25.99
C GLN A 97 -10.05 34.51 26.52
N THR A 98 -10.52 33.26 26.51
CA THR A 98 -11.85 32.89 27.00
C THR A 98 -11.92 32.71 28.52
N ARG A 99 -10.79 32.70 29.25
CA ARG A 99 -10.74 32.47 30.70
C ARG A 99 -11.63 33.40 31.53
N LYS A 100 -11.76 34.68 31.15
CA LYS A 100 -12.51 35.66 31.96
C LYS A 100 -14.02 35.66 31.68
N ASP A 101 -14.48 34.94 30.66
CA ASP A 101 -15.86 35.01 30.19
C ASP A 101 -16.64 33.79 30.73
N LYS A 102 -17.16 33.93 31.96
CA LYS A 102 -17.90 32.86 32.67
C LYS A 102 -19.14 32.32 31.93
N LYS A 103 -19.60 33.00 30.86
CA LYS A 103 -20.78 32.65 30.07
C LYS A 103 -20.50 31.66 28.92
N ASN A 104 -19.23 31.31 28.68
CA ASN A 104 -18.78 30.62 27.47
C ASN A 104 -18.45 29.13 27.65
N THR A 105 -19.07 28.44 28.62
CA THR A 105 -18.87 27.00 28.85
C THR A 105 -19.15 26.17 27.59
N SER A 106 -20.17 26.55 26.80
CA SER A 106 -20.50 25.91 25.52
C SER A 106 -19.41 26.11 24.45
N LEU A 107 -18.78 27.29 24.40
CA LEU A 107 -17.68 27.56 23.46
C LEU A 107 -16.43 26.75 23.83
N ASN A 108 -16.09 26.66 25.12
CA ASN A 108 -14.97 25.82 25.58
C ASN A 108 -15.18 24.34 25.23
N PHE A 109 -16.41 23.84 25.38
CA PHE A 109 -16.78 22.49 24.94
C PHE A 109 -16.63 22.32 23.41
N MET A 110 -17.08 23.29 22.62
CA MET A 110 -16.96 23.28 21.15
C MET A 110 -15.50 23.27 20.69
N GLY A 111 -14.63 24.06 21.33
CA GLY A 111 -13.19 24.08 21.05
C GLY A 111 -12.50 22.74 21.34
N ILE A 112 -12.83 22.10 22.47
CA ILE A 112 -12.34 20.76 22.81
C ILE A 112 -12.82 19.73 21.79
N MET A 113 -14.10 19.77 21.40
CA MET A 113 -14.68 18.84 20.43
C MET A 113 -14.01 18.96 19.06
N PHE A 114 -13.78 20.18 18.57
CA PHE A 114 -13.02 20.39 17.32
C PHE A 114 -11.57 19.92 17.43
N GLY A 115 -10.91 20.11 18.59
CA GLY A 115 -9.57 19.60 18.84
C GLY A 115 -9.51 18.06 18.79
N LEU A 116 -10.50 17.37 19.35
CA LEU A 116 -10.60 15.91 19.30
C LEU A 116 -10.86 15.38 17.89
N ILE A 117 -11.77 16.01 17.14
CA ILE A 117 -12.03 15.66 15.74
C ILE A 117 -10.76 15.85 14.90
N PHE A 118 -10.04 16.96 15.09
CA PHE A 118 -8.76 17.21 14.45
C PHE A 118 -7.76 16.07 14.73
N LEU A 119 -7.60 15.68 16.00
CA LEU A 119 -6.69 14.62 16.41
C LEU A 119 -7.06 13.27 15.77
N ALA A 120 -8.35 12.94 15.73
CA ALA A 120 -8.85 11.73 15.08
C ALA A 120 -8.52 11.69 13.58
N VAL A 121 -8.81 12.78 12.85
CA VAL A 121 -8.53 12.87 11.41
C VAL A 121 -7.02 12.75 11.12
N PHE A 122 -6.18 13.44 11.89
CA PHE A 122 -4.73 13.39 11.68
C PHE A 122 -4.11 12.04 12.08
N SER A 123 -4.65 11.35 13.07
CA SER A 123 -4.25 9.99 13.42
C SER A 123 -4.48 9.01 12.27
N VAL A 124 -5.64 9.10 11.61
CA VAL A 124 -5.94 8.30 10.40
C VAL A 124 -4.95 8.61 9.28
N LEU A 125 -4.66 9.88 9.03
CA LEU A 125 -3.71 10.29 7.99
C LEU A 125 -2.27 9.82 8.25
N LEU A 126 -1.86 9.73 9.51
CA LEU A 126 -0.54 9.19 9.90
C LEU A 126 -0.47 7.66 9.70
N SER A 127 -1.51 6.94 10.09
CA SER A 127 -1.61 5.48 9.94
C SER A 127 -1.39 5.03 8.48
N LEU A 128 -1.92 5.79 7.51
CA LEU A 128 -1.75 5.52 6.09
C LEU A 128 -0.28 5.58 5.60
N ASN A 129 0.63 6.27 6.31
CA ASN A 129 2.05 6.33 5.91
C ASN A 129 2.81 5.06 6.20
N VAL A 130 2.49 4.43 7.33
CA VAL A 130 3.11 3.17 7.74
C VAL A 130 2.77 2.09 6.71
N SER A 131 1.54 2.09 6.19
CA SER A 131 1.12 1.18 5.13
C SER A 131 1.98 1.31 3.86
N LYS A 132 2.25 2.53 3.36
CA LYS A 132 3.09 2.71 2.16
C LYS A 132 4.53 2.22 2.34
N SER A 133 5.16 2.48 3.49
CA SER A 133 6.52 1.98 3.75
C SER A 133 6.61 0.45 3.76
N ILE A 134 5.53 -0.23 4.18
CA ILE A 134 5.45 -1.69 4.13
C ILE A 134 5.38 -2.16 2.67
N LEU A 135 4.56 -1.51 1.83
CA LEU A 135 4.46 -1.83 0.40
C LEU A 135 5.80 -1.61 -0.32
N ASP A 136 6.52 -0.52 -0.04
CA ASP A 136 7.84 -0.28 -0.62
C ASP A 136 8.85 -1.35 -0.21
N THR A 137 8.81 -1.80 1.06
CA THR A 137 9.68 -2.88 1.56
C THR A 137 9.40 -4.19 0.84
N ILE A 138 8.13 -4.55 0.63
CA ILE A 138 7.76 -5.75 -0.12
C ILE A 138 8.22 -5.64 -1.59
N SER A 139 8.12 -4.45 -2.20
CA SER A 139 8.60 -4.24 -3.58
C SER A 139 10.11 -4.50 -3.71
N ILE A 140 10.89 -4.05 -2.70
CA ILE A 140 12.33 -4.34 -2.63
C ILE A 140 12.59 -5.83 -2.45
N ASN A 141 11.82 -6.52 -1.60
CA ASN A 141 11.97 -7.96 -1.39
C ASN A 141 11.67 -8.76 -2.67
N ILE A 142 10.63 -8.40 -3.42
CA ILE A 142 10.31 -9.00 -4.73
C ILE A 142 11.51 -8.85 -5.66
N PHE A 143 12.10 -7.65 -5.74
CA PHE A 143 13.28 -7.40 -6.57
C PHE A 143 14.47 -8.27 -6.14
N ASN A 144 14.77 -8.32 -4.84
CA ASN A 144 15.88 -9.12 -4.32
C ASN A 144 15.68 -10.62 -4.58
N ASN A 145 14.45 -11.13 -4.40
CA ASN A 145 14.10 -12.54 -4.68
C ASN A 145 14.18 -12.87 -6.17
N LYS A 146 13.84 -11.92 -7.06
CA LYS A 146 14.04 -12.05 -8.51
C LYS A 146 15.53 -12.15 -8.85
N GLN A 147 16.37 -11.27 -8.27
CA GLN A 147 17.81 -11.33 -8.48
C GLN A 147 18.43 -12.61 -7.93
N LEU A 148 17.98 -13.07 -6.76
CA LEU A 148 18.36 -14.38 -6.21
C LEU A 148 18.00 -15.51 -7.18
N CYS A 149 16.79 -15.48 -7.73
CA CYS A 149 16.33 -16.48 -8.70
C CYS A 149 17.20 -16.52 -9.97
N LEU A 150 17.61 -15.36 -10.47
CA LEU A 150 18.55 -15.25 -11.60
C LEU A 150 19.94 -15.79 -11.25
N SER A 151 20.44 -15.51 -10.03
CA SER A 151 21.74 -16.02 -9.58
C SER A 151 21.78 -17.53 -9.35
N LEU A 152 20.61 -18.14 -9.10
CA LEU A 152 20.49 -19.59 -8.96
C LEU A 152 20.44 -20.30 -10.33
N ASN A 153 20.28 -19.58 -11.44
CA ASN A 153 20.19 -20.18 -12.77
C ASN A 153 21.59 -20.42 -13.39
N ASP A 154 22.46 -21.15 -12.69
CA ASP A 154 23.82 -21.45 -13.17
C ASP A 154 23.78 -22.45 -14.35
N GLU A 155 24.42 -22.09 -15.47
CA GLU A 155 24.44 -22.84 -16.75
C GLU A 155 25.10 -24.23 -16.68
N ASN A 156 25.62 -24.66 -15.52
CA ASN A 156 26.46 -25.85 -15.35
C ASN A 156 25.79 -26.99 -14.54
N SER A 157 24.51 -27.28 -14.76
CA SER A 157 23.80 -28.35 -14.04
C SER A 157 23.86 -29.72 -14.76
N SER A 158 24.32 -30.75 -14.04
CA SER A 158 24.57 -32.11 -14.53
C SER A 158 23.47 -33.13 -14.18
N ILE A 159 22.21 -32.70 -14.03
CA ILE A 159 21.06 -33.62 -13.84
C ILE A 159 19.95 -33.38 -14.87
N SER A 160 19.49 -34.50 -15.43
CA SER A 160 18.25 -34.74 -16.20
C SER A 160 17.62 -33.49 -16.84
N ASN A 161 17.85 -33.34 -18.15
CA ASN A 161 17.17 -32.37 -19.02
C ASN A 161 15.66 -32.24 -18.72
N ASP A 162 15.02 -33.30 -18.22
CA ASP A 162 13.58 -33.35 -17.96
C ASP A 162 13.13 -32.60 -16.69
N ILE A 163 13.92 -32.56 -15.61
CA ILE A 163 13.56 -31.78 -14.39
C ILE A 163 13.81 -30.30 -14.63
N SER A 164 14.95 -29.96 -15.23
CA SER A 164 15.26 -28.57 -15.61
C SER A 164 14.24 -28.03 -16.62
N GLN A 165 13.84 -28.84 -17.60
CA GLN A 165 12.76 -28.48 -18.53
C GLN A 165 11.42 -28.22 -17.82
N LYS A 166 11.06 -29.02 -16.80
CA LYS A 166 9.84 -28.80 -16.01
C LYS A 166 9.94 -27.58 -15.09
N SER A 167 11.12 -27.33 -14.53
CA SER A 167 11.45 -26.12 -13.77
C SER A 167 11.25 -24.89 -14.65
N ASP A 168 11.84 -24.87 -15.85
CA ASP A 168 11.70 -23.81 -16.84
C ASP A 168 10.27 -23.60 -17.31
N GLU A 169 9.52 -24.69 -17.55
CA GLU A 169 8.11 -24.61 -17.94
C GLU A 169 7.27 -23.91 -16.87
N LEU A 170 7.44 -24.28 -15.60
CA LEU A 170 6.74 -23.66 -14.48
C LEU A 170 7.21 -22.21 -14.27
N PHE A 171 8.52 -21.96 -14.37
CA PHE A 171 9.09 -20.63 -14.22
C PHE A 171 8.55 -19.65 -15.26
N ASN A 172 8.56 -20.04 -16.54
CA ASN A 172 8.06 -19.23 -17.65
C ASN A 172 6.55 -19.00 -17.56
N TYR A 173 5.79 -20.00 -17.11
CA TYR A 173 4.37 -19.84 -16.86
C TYR A 173 4.09 -18.78 -15.78
N ILE A 174 4.86 -18.79 -14.67
CA ILE A 174 4.73 -17.76 -13.63
C ILE A 174 5.19 -16.38 -14.13
N GLU A 175 6.27 -16.29 -14.93
CA GLU A 175 6.67 -15.03 -15.55
C GLU A 175 5.57 -14.44 -16.43
N ASN A 176 4.87 -15.25 -17.22
CA ASN A 176 3.76 -14.78 -18.05
C ASN A 176 2.63 -14.19 -17.19
N ILE A 177 2.23 -14.86 -16.11
CA ILE A 177 1.21 -14.34 -15.19
C ILE A 177 1.66 -13.00 -14.58
N LYS A 178 2.91 -12.91 -14.10
CA LYS A 178 3.45 -11.66 -13.54
C LYS A 178 3.47 -10.54 -14.57
N ASN A 179 3.88 -10.83 -15.80
CA ASN A 179 3.90 -9.86 -16.90
C ASN A 179 2.49 -9.36 -17.23
N GLU A 180 1.48 -10.23 -17.25
CA GLU A 180 0.08 -9.82 -17.43
C GLU A 180 -0.39 -8.88 -16.31
N ILE A 181 -0.07 -9.20 -15.05
CA ILE A 181 -0.41 -8.35 -13.89
C ILE A 181 0.29 -6.98 -13.98
N LEU A 182 1.58 -6.96 -14.34
CA LEU A 182 2.36 -5.72 -14.47
C LEU A 182 1.88 -4.85 -15.64
N VAL A 183 1.52 -5.46 -16.76
CA VAL A 183 0.97 -4.75 -17.93
C VAL A 183 -0.40 -4.16 -17.64
N ALA A 184 -1.27 -4.91 -16.94
CA ALA A 184 -2.61 -4.46 -16.56
C ALA A 184 -2.60 -3.35 -15.51
N SER A 185 -1.56 -3.29 -14.67
CA SER A 185 -1.38 -2.28 -13.60
C SER A 185 -0.57 -1.06 -14.01
N ASP A 186 -0.37 -0.83 -15.31
CA ASP A 186 0.45 0.25 -15.88
C ASP A 186 1.93 0.24 -15.43
N ASN A 187 2.42 -0.88 -14.91
CA ASN A 187 3.82 -1.09 -14.49
C ASN A 187 4.72 -1.62 -15.64
N LYS A 188 4.44 -1.25 -16.90
CA LYS A 188 5.04 -1.81 -18.13
C LYS A 188 6.57 -1.75 -18.25
N ASN A 189 7.23 -0.85 -17.51
CA ASN A 189 8.69 -0.65 -17.58
C ASN A 189 9.48 -1.41 -16.50
N MET A 190 8.83 -2.29 -15.73
CA MET A 190 9.45 -3.10 -14.67
C MET A 190 10.41 -4.20 -15.16
N ASN A 191 10.43 -4.48 -16.47
CA ASN A 191 11.36 -5.45 -17.05
C ASN A 191 12.81 -4.94 -17.12
N ASN A 192 13.05 -3.65 -16.90
CA ASN A 192 14.40 -3.13 -16.68
C ASN A 192 14.78 -3.35 -15.20
N ASP A 193 15.92 -4.02 -14.97
CA ASP A 193 16.51 -4.41 -13.67
C ASP A 193 16.76 -3.27 -12.65
N SER A 194 16.25 -2.07 -12.89
CA SER A 194 16.48 -0.87 -12.09
C SER A 194 15.29 -0.41 -11.25
N CYS A 195 14.09 -0.97 -11.43
CA CYS A 195 12.89 -0.45 -10.74
C CYS A 195 12.59 -1.20 -9.43
N LYS A 196 12.67 -0.50 -8.30
CA LYS A 196 12.41 -1.03 -6.94
C LYS A 196 11.00 -0.77 -6.41
N ILE A 197 10.19 0.05 -7.09
CA ILE A 197 8.93 0.58 -6.56
C ILE A 197 7.78 0.20 -7.49
N ILE A 198 6.82 -0.57 -6.98
CA ILE A 198 5.61 -0.98 -7.70
C ILE A 198 4.51 0.06 -7.47
N TYR A 199 4.07 0.70 -8.56
CA TYR A 199 2.96 1.66 -8.52
C TYR A 199 1.63 0.93 -8.39
N ASN A 200 0.66 1.56 -7.71
CA ASN A 200 -0.67 0.99 -7.42
C ASN A 200 -0.59 -0.41 -6.79
N SER A 201 0.39 -0.62 -5.92
CA SER A 201 0.67 -1.89 -5.23
C SER A 201 -0.47 -2.37 -4.33
N ASP A 202 -1.36 -1.46 -3.94
CA ASP A 202 -2.58 -1.68 -3.17
C ASP A 202 -3.81 -2.05 -4.02
N ASP A 203 -3.71 -2.08 -5.35
CA ASP A 203 -4.80 -2.52 -6.21
C ASP A 203 -5.13 -4.00 -5.96
N THR A 204 -6.41 -4.31 -5.79
CA THR A 204 -6.90 -5.67 -5.51
C THR A 204 -7.68 -6.27 -6.68
N GLU A 205 -8.14 -5.44 -7.61
CA GLU A 205 -9.03 -5.86 -8.68
C GLU A 205 -8.26 -6.58 -9.78
N ILE A 206 -7.10 -6.03 -10.16
CA ILE A 206 -6.26 -6.57 -11.25
C ILE A 206 -5.82 -8.00 -10.95
N SER A 207 -5.27 -8.25 -9.76
CA SER A 207 -4.79 -9.58 -9.35
C SER A 207 -5.93 -10.58 -9.32
N TYR A 208 -7.09 -10.17 -8.80
CA TYR A 208 -8.26 -11.04 -8.75
C TYR A 208 -8.75 -11.40 -10.16
N LEU A 209 -8.87 -10.41 -11.05
CA LEU A 209 -9.33 -10.61 -12.43
C LEU A 209 -8.40 -11.53 -13.22
N ILE A 210 -7.08 -11.44 -13.02
CA ILE A 210 -6.12 -12.27 -13.74
C ILE A 210 -6.06 -13.68 -13.15
N LEU A 211 -5.90 -13.80 -11.82
CA LEU A 211 -5.78 -15.11 -11.17
C LEU A 211 -7.06 -15.95 -11.26
N TYR A 212 -8.23 -15.33 -11.08
CA TYR A 212 -9.52 -16.02 -11.00
C TYR A 212 -10.37 -15.93 -12.26
N ARG A 213 -9.89 -15.23 -13.30
CA ARG A 213 -10.50 -15.00 -14.63
C ARG A 213 -12.03 -15.13 -14.70
N LYS A 214 -12.71 -14.04 -15.08
CA LYS A 214 -14.18 -13.92 -15.22
C LYS A 214 -14.90 -15.07 -15.99
N ASN A 215 -14.18 -15.91 -16.73
CA ASN A 215 -14.70 -17.02 -17.56
C ASN A 215 -14.49 -18.44 -16.98
N GLY A 216 -14.14 -18.60 -15.69
CA GLY A 216 -14.29 -19.88 -14.98
C GLY A 216 -13.13 -20.88 -15.07
N ILE A 217 -12.05 -20.57 -15.78
CA ILE A 217 -10.77 -21.29 -15.70
C ILE A 217 -9.71 -20.24 -15.34
N GLY A 218 -9.43 -20.08 -14.06
CA GLY A 218 -8.43 -19.13 -13.56
C GLY A 218 -7.01 -19.64 -13.83
N GLU A 219 -6.07 -18.72 -14.08
CA GLU A 219 -4.64 -19.05 -14.18
C GLU A 219 -4.12 -19.77 -12.92
N LEU A 220 -4.82 -19.56 -11.79
CA LEU A 220 -4.53 -20.18 -10.50
C LEU A 220 -4.75 -21.69 -10.45
N SER A 221 -5.82 -22.22 -11.06
CA SER A 221 -6.06 -23.68 -11.06
C SER A 221 -5.04 -24.39 -11.95
N ALA A 222 -4.70 -23.80 -13.09
CA ALA A 222 -3.63 -24.28 -13.95
C ALA A 222 -2.24 -24.17 -13.29
N LEU A 223 -1.98 -23.10 -12.52
CA LEU A 223 -0.78 -22.98 -11.69
C LEU A 223 -0.71 -24.10 -10.65
N LYS A 224 -1.82 -24.38 -9.95
CA LYS A 224 -1.94 -25.46 -8.97
C LYS A 224 -1.55 -26.81 -9.57
N THR A 225 -2.10 -27.13 -10.75
CA THR A 225 -1.77 -28.37 -11.48
C THR A 225 -0.30 -28.43 -11.87
N LYS A 226 0.27 -27.34 -12.43
CA LYS A 226 1.69 -27.32 -12.83
C LYS A 226 2.65 -27.47 -11.64
N ILE A 227 2.32 -26.91 -10.47
CA ILE A 227 3.10 -27.09 -9.25
C ILE A 227 3.04 -28.55 -8.77
N ALA A 228 1.86 -29.17 -8.80
CA ALA A 228 1.69 -30.58 -8.45
C ALA A 228 2.46 -31.51 -9.39
N ASP A 229 2.43 -31.23 -10.70
CA ASP A 229 3.19 -31.98 -11.71
C ASP A 229 4.71 -31.87 -11.48
N TYR A 230 5.21 -30.65 -11.20
CA TYR A 230 6.61 -30.42 -10.86
C TYR A 230 7.01 -31.20 -9.60
N LYS A 231 6.23 -31.09 -8.52
CA LYS A 231 6.44 -31.83 -7.27
C LYS A 231 6.53 -33.33 -7.50
N ASN A 232 5.56 -33.91 -8.21
CA ASN A 232 5.52 -35.35 -8.48
C ASN A 232 6.73 -35.80 -9.30
N LYS A 233 7.15 -34.98 -10.26
CA LYS A 233 8.32 -35.27 -11.10
C LYS A 233 9.62 -35.24 -10.30
N VAL A 234 9.77 -34.26 -9.42
CA VAL A 234 10.90 -34.18 -8.50
C VAL A 234 10.92 -35.42 -7.60
N LEU A 235 9.82 -35.73 -6.91
CA LEU A 235 9.74 -36.87 -5.98
C LEU A 235 9.98 -38.25 -6.64
N ALA A 236 9.70 -38.38 -7.94
CA ALA A 236 9.98 -39.57 -8.74
C ALA A 236 11.47 -39.75 -9.10
N CYS A 237 12.34 -38.78 -8.79
CA CYS A 237 13.77 -38.90 -9.02
C CYS A 237 14.44 -39.82 -7.98
N ASP A 238 15.23 -40.77 -8.46
CA ASP A 238 15.92 -41.77 -7.63
C ASP A 238 17.05 -41.17 -6.77
N LYS A 239 17.52 -39.96 -7.09
CA LYS A 239 18.66 -39.30 -6.41
C LYS A 239 18.28 -38.49 -5.16
N ILE A 240 17.00 -38.46 -4.78
CA ILE A 240 16.53 -37.58 -3.69
C ILE A 240 16.66 -38.23 -2.32
N ASP A 241 17.38 -37.53 -1.42
CA ASP A 241 17.51 -37.86 0.00
C ASP A 241 16.21 -37.59 0.80
N ASP A 242 16.04 -38.25 1.94
CA ASP A 242 14.87 -38.08 2.83
C ASP A 242 14.70 -36.63 3.31
N MET A 243 15.78 -35.87 3.50
CA MET A 243 15.71 -34.45 3.85
C MET A 243 15.17 -33.61 2.68
N GLN A 244 15.65 -33.86 1.46
CA GLN A 244 15.20 -33.18 0.25
C GLN A 244 13.73 -33.52 -0.05
N ARG A 245 13.29 -34.76 0.17
CA ARG A 245 11.87 -35.17 0.06
C ARG A 245 10.98 -34.37 1.04
N LYS A 246 11.42 -34.19 2.29
CA LYS A 246 10.69 -33.36 3.27
C LYS A 246 10.65 -31.89 2.86
N LEU A 247 11.75 -31.35 2.35
CA LEU A 247 11.83 -29.98 1.86
C LEU A 247 10.85 -29.74 0.70
N VAL A 248 10.88 -30.59 -0.34
CA VAL A 248 10.00 -30.49 -1.50
C VAL A 248 8.52 -30.59 -1.10
N ASN A 249 8.19 -31.51 -0.19
CA ASN A 249 6.83 -31.63 0.34
C ASN A 249 6.37 -30.41 1.14
N SER A 250 7.29 -29.74 1.85
CA SER A 250 6.99 -28.53 2.60
C SER A 250 6.86 -27.29 1.71
N LEU A 251 7.67 -27.18 0.65
CA LEU A 251 7.68 -25.99 -0.23
C LEU A 251 6.54 -26.01 -1.26
N PHE A 252 6.09 -27.19 -1.65
CA PHE A 252 5.03 -27.41 -2.64
C PHE A 252 3.86 -28.20 -2.04
N ASP A 253 3.43 -27.84 -0.83
CA ASP A 253 2.15 -28.34 -0.29
C ASP A 253 1.00 -27.63 -1.03
N VAL A 254 0.30 -28.38 -1.87
CA VAL A 254 -0.81 -27.90 -2.71
C VAL A 254 -2.15 -28.48 -2.23
N ASP A 255 -2.12 -29.33 -1.20
CA ASP A 255 -3.29 -30.05 -0.74
C ASP A 255 -4.22 -29.14 0.10
N ASP A 256 -5.52 -29.19 -0.20
CA ASP A 256 -6.52 -28.37 0.49
C ASP A 256 -6.89 -28.93 1.89
N ASN A 257 -6.58 -30.20 2.14
CA ASN A 257 -7.03 -30.95 3.33
C ASN A 257 -5.86 -31.42 4.20
N THR A 258 -5.04 -30.48 4.67
CA THR A 258 -4.07 -30.78 5.74
C THR A 258 -4.79 -30.64 7.08
N ARG A 259 -4.61 -31.60 8.01
CA ARG A 259 -5.36 -31.70 9.29
C ARG A 259 -5.35 -30.45 10.19
N ASN A 260 -4.52 -29.46 9.87
CA ASN A 260 -4.29 -28.26 10.66
C ASN A 260 -4.89 -26.98 10.06
N TYR A 261 -5.45 -27.01 8.84
CA TYR A 261 -5.93 -25.81 8.15
C TYR A 261 -7.35 -26.00 7.62
N THR A 262 -8.20 -24.98 7.83
CA THR A 262 -9.58 -24.91 7.30
C THR A 262 -9.67 -24.18 5.95
N GLU A 263 -8.55 -23.63 5.48
CA GLU A 263 -8.46 -22.77 4.30
C GLU A 263 -7.89 -23.53 3.10
N THR A 264 -8.40 -23.22 1.91
CA THR A 264 -7.91 -23.76 0.62
C THR A 264 -6.46 -23.34 0.36
N TRP A 265 -5.71 -24.10 -0.46
CA TRP A 265 -4.34 -23.72 -0.83
C TRP A 265 -4.26 -22.31 -1.42
N GLU A 266 -5.25 -21.96 -2.24
CA GLU A 266 -5.39 -20.65 -2.88
C GLU A 266 -5.44 -19.53 -1.83
N GLN A 267 -6.22 -19.71 -0.77
CA GLN A 267 -6.34 -18.75 0.34
C GLN A 267 -5.06 -18.69 1.20
N ARG A 268 -4.41 -19.84 1.43
CA ARG A 268 -3.14 -19.89 2.18
C ARG A 268 -2.01 -19.17 1.44
N GLN A 269 -1.91 -19.41 0.13
CA GLN A 269 -0.81 -18.88 -0.67
C GLN A 269 -1.04 -17.44 -1.11
N PHE A 270 -2.30 -17.06 -1.32
CA PHE A 270 -2.72 -15.70 -1.68
C PHE A 270 -3.73 -15.17 -0.64
N PRO A 271 -3.25 -14.78 0.57
CA PRO A 271 -4.13 -14.35 1.66
C PRO A 271 -4.88 -13.05 1.37
N SER A 272 -4.41 -12.29 0.38
CA SER A 272 -5.12 -11.11 -0.12
C SER A 272 -4.84 -10.92 -1.61
N ASN A 273 -5.78 -10.25 -2.29
CA ASN A 273 -5.69 -9.98 -3.72
C ASN A 273 -4.85 -8.73 -4.05
N HIS A 274 -4.20 -8.10 -3.06
CA HIS A 274 -3.35 -6.94 -3.32
C HIS A 274 -2.24 -7.33 -4.30
N LEU A 275 -2.07 -6.53 -5.35
CA LEU A 275 -1.13 -6.74 -6.44
C LEU A 275 0.27 -7.09 -5.95
N ILE A 276 0.75 -6.36 -4.96
CA ILE A 276 2.09 -6.59 -4.44
C ILE A 276 2.23 -7.92 -3.70
N ILE A 277 1.20 -8.36 -2.98
CA ILE A 277 1.21 -9.62 -2.24
C ILE A 277 1.12 -10.79 -3.22
N THR A 278 0.33 -10.64 -4.29
CA THR A 278 0.26 -11.60 -5.38
C THR A 278 1.63 -11.74 -6.07
N LEU A 279 2.28 -10.64 -6.43
CA LEU A 279 3.60 -10.68 -7.08
C LEU A 279 4.68 -11.27 -6.17
N ASP A 280 4.64 -10.98 -4.87
CA ASP A 280 5.53 -11.60 -3.88
C ASP A 280 5.32 -13.11 -3.79
N ALA A 281 4.07 -13.57 -3.70
CA ALA A 281 3.76 -14.99 -3.66
C ALA A 281 4.22 -15.73 -4.92
N LEU A 282 3.99 -15.15 -6.11
CA LEU A 282 4.46 -15.72 -7.39
C LEU A 282 5.99 -15.79 -7.47
N THR A 283 6.66 -14.71 -7.06
CA THR A 283 8.14 -14.65 -7.04
C THR A 283 8.72 -15.66 -6.06
N ARG A 284 8.11 -15.82 -4.88
CA ARG A 284 8.50 -16.83 -3.88
C ARG A 284 8.40 -18.26 -4.43
N ILE A 285 7.34 -18.57 -5.19
CA ILE A 285 7.21 -19.88 -5.85
C ILE A 285 8.34 -20.10 -6.86
N GLN A 286 8.67 -19.11 -7.70
CA GLN A 286 9.79 -19.23 -8.64
C GLN A 286 11.14 -19.43 -7.94
N THR A 287 11.40 -18.67 -6.87
CA THR A 287 12.61 -18.84 -6.07
C THR A 287 12.69 -20.26 -5.48
N ASN A 288 11.58 -20.81 -4.97
CA ASN A 288 11.53 -22.18 -4.46
C ASN A 288 11.80 -23.22 -5.55
N VAL A 289 11.30 -23.00 -6.77
CA VAL A 289 11.53 -23.89 -7.93
C VAL A 289 13.03 -23.96 -8.26
N ARG A 290 13.69 -22.81 -8.43
CA ARG A 290 15.14 -22.75 -8.70
C ARG A 290 16.00 -23.25 -7.54
N LEU A 291 15.58 -23.00 -6.31
CA LEU A 291 16.28 -23.52 -5.12
C LEU A 291 16.26 -25.05 -5.12
N VAL A 292 15.10 -25.67 -5.37
CA VAL A 292 15.01 -27.13 -5.43
C VAL A 292 15.81 -27.69 -6.60
N GLU A 293 15.80 -27.03 -7.76
CA GLU A 293 16.63 -27.43 -8.90
C GLU A 293 18.12 -27.45 -8.52
N ASN A 294 18.64 -26.40 -7.87
CA ASN A 294 20.04 -26.34 -7.45
C ASN A 294 20.40 -27.35 -6.36
N VAL A 295 19.55 -27.52 -5.36
CA VAL A 295 19.78 -28.50 -4.29
C VAL A 295 19.81 -29.93 -4.82
N LEU A 296 19.16 -30.20 -5.96
CA LEU A 296 19.25 -31.49 -6.62
C LEU A 296 20.55 -31.64 -7.42
N ASN A 297 21.13 -30.54 -7.91
CA ASN A 297 22.35 -30.53 -8.71
C ASN A 297 23.63 -30.73 -7.89
N ASP A 298 23.64 -30.30 -6.62
CA ASP A 298 24.73 -30.50 -5.64
C ASP A 298 24.78 -31.95 -5.09
#